data_AF-A0A962SXL5-F1
#
_entry.id   AF-A0A962SXL5-F1
#
_cell.length_a   1.000
_cell.length_b   1.000
_cell.length_c   1.000
_cell.angle_alpha   90.00
_cell.angle_beta   90.00
_cell.angle_gamma   90.00
#
_symmetry.space_group_name_H-M   'P 1'
#
loop_
_entity.id
_entity.type
_entity.pdbx_description
1 polymer ?
#
loop_
_entity_poly.entity_id
_entity_poly.type
_entity_poly.pdbx_seq_one_letter_code
_entity_poly.pdbx_strand_id
1 'polypeptide(L)'
;SDVPVGVLLSGGLDSSTIAALMVQSYPGRVKSFSIGFEENSFDESGYARQVAQHLGTEHHELVLTSKLAAEMVPTITDFLDEPFADSSLIPTLLLSQFARQQVKVVLGGDGGDELFAGYPTLTAHRLIEYYERIVPRTVRASVAPRLLKRLPVSFNNISFDFKVRRLLSGRGVPLQARHHRWLGAFMDEQKEPLLQPWITPILRNTYTPAYEHARACDARLP
;
A
#
# COMPACT_ATOMS: atom_id res chain seq x y z
N SER A 1 -23.53 -17.40 -12.67
CA SER A 1 -22.91 -17.72 -11.36
C SER A 1 -23.97 -18.35 -10.50
N ASP A 2 -23.67 -19.50 -9.90
CA ASP A 2 -24.60 -20.20 -9.00
C ASP A 2 -24.63 -19.59 -7.58
N VAL A 3 -23.86 -18.51 -7.34
CA VAL A 3 -23.76 -17.84 -6.05
C VAL A 3 -23.74 -16.31 -6.19
N PRO A 4 -24.22 -15.56 -5.17
CA PRO A 4 -24.17 -14.09 -5.17
C PRO A 4 -22.73 -13.56 -5.23
N VAL A 5 -22.52 -12.56 -6.09
CA VAL A 5 -21.23 -11.90 -6.36
C VAL A 5 -21.34 -10.41 -6.01
N GLY A 6 -20.31 -9.85 -5.37
CA GLY A 6 -20.17 -8.42 -5.09
C GLY A 6 -18.86 -7.84 -5.59
N VAL A 7 -18.58 -6.58 -5.25
CA VAL A 7 -17.33 -5.88 -5.59
C VAL A 7 -16.79 -5.12 -4.38
N LEU A 8 -15.47 -5.11 -4.24
CA LEU A 8 -14.77 -4.26 -3.27
C LEU A 8 -14.55 -2.87 -3.89
N LEU A 9 -14.91 -1.80 -3.20
CA LEU A 9 -14.90 -0.45 -3.73
C LEU A 9 -14.19 0.51 -2.75
N SER A 10 -12.97 0.93 -3.11
CA SER A 10 -12.22 1.94 -2.34
C SER A 10 -12.47 3.38 -2.82
N GLY A 11 -13.00 3.55 -4.03
CA GLY A 11 -13.08 4.85 -4.71
C GLY A 11 -11.82 5.19 -5.52
N GLY A 12 -10.77 4.36 -5.44
CA GLY A 12 -9.62 4.41 -6.34
C GLY A 12 -9.98 4.01 -7.77
N LEU A 13 -9.09 4.34 -8.72
CA LEU A 13 -9.34 4.14 -10.15
C LEU A 13 -9.56 2.65 -10.51
N ASP A 14 -8.77 1.75 -9.95
CA ASP A 14 -8.83 0.32 -10.28
C ASP A 14 -10.13 -0.32 -9.79
N SER A 15 -10.45 -0.15 -8.50
CA SER A 15 -11.69 -0.69 -7.91
C SER A 15 -12.95 -0.08 -8.54
N SER A 16 -12.91 1.21 -8.87
CA SER A 16 -14.01 1.90 -9.57
C SER A 16 -14.20 1.36 -10.99
N THR A 17 -13.12 1.05 -11.69
CA THR A 17 -13.16 0.47 -13.04
C THR A 17 -13.79 -0.92 -13.00
N ILE A 18 -13.38 -1.77 -12.06
CA ILE A 18 -13.97 -3.11 -11.87
C ILE A 18 -15.46 -3.01 -11.52
N ALA A 19 -15.84 -2.11 -10.61
CA ALA A 19 -17.24 -1.89 -10.24
C ALA A 19 -18.09 -1.43 -11.44
N ALA A 20 -17.57 -0.50 -12.25
CA ALA A 20 -18.26 -0.02 -13.45
C ALA A 20 -18.47 -1.14 -14.48
N LEU A 21 -17.44 -1.94 -14.73
CA LEU A 21 -17.53 -3.09 -15.65
C LEU A 21 -18.52 -4.15 -15.13
N MET A 22 -18.54 -4.40 -13.82
CA MET A 22 -19.49 -5.32 -13.21
C MET A 22 -20.93 -4.83 -13.35
N VAL A 23 -21.19 -3.54 -13.11
CA VAL A 23 -22.52 -2.94 -13.30
C VAL A 23 -22.98 -3.03 -14.76
N GLN A 24 -22.09 -2.79 -15.72
CA GLN A 24 -22.43 -2.94 -17.14
C GLN A 24 -22.75 -4.38 -17.54
N SER A 25 -22.11 -5.35 -16.89
CA SER A 25 -22.20 -6.78 -17.24
C SER A 25 -23.25 -7.54 -16.44
N TYR A 26 -23.78 -6.96 -15.36
CA TYR A 26 -24.73 -7.60 -14.45
C TYR A 26 -26.09 -6.90 -14.49
N PRO A 27 -27.18 -7.61 -14.82
CA PRO A 27 -28.51 -6.99 -14.98
C PRO A 27 -29.18 -6.58 -13.66
N GLY A 28 -28.64 -6.98 -12.51
CA GLY A 28 -29.16 -6.65 -11.19
C GLY A 28 -28.41 -5.49 -10.52
N ARG A 29 -28.86 -5.12 -9.32
CA ARG A 29 -28.14 -4.12 -8.51
C ARG A 29 -26.87 -4.76 -7.92
N VAL A 30 -25.71 -4.27 -8.32
CA VAL A 30 -24.42 -4.75 -7.82
C VAL A 30 -24.25 -4.35 -6.36
N LYS A 31 -23.88 -5.31 -5.52
CA LYS A 31 -23.48 -5.06 -4.13
C LYS A 31 -22.02 -4.65 -4.07
N SER A 32 -21.76 -3.52 -3.44
CA SER A 32 -20.40 -2.98 -3.28
C SER A 32 -20.06 -2.81 -1.80
N PHE A 33 -18.81 -3.09 -1.44
CA PHE A 33 -18.35 -3.11 -0.05
C PHE A 33 -17.10 -2.23 0.12
N SER A 34 -17.07 -1.43 1.18
CA SER A 34 -15.94 -0.56 1.54
C SER A 34 -15.67 -0.61 3.04
N ILE A 35 -14.42 -0.32 3.42
CA ILE A 35 -14.05 -0.02 4.81
C ILE A 35 -13.71 1.46 4.91
N GLY A 36 -14.39 2.16 5.79
CA GLY A 36 -14.02 3.51 6.22
C GLY A 36 -13.18 3.48 7.48
N PHE A 37 -12.58 4.62 7.86
CA PHE A 37 -11.79 4.76 9.08
C PHE A 37 -12.39 5.83 9.98
N GLU A 38 -12.31 5.66 11.31
CA GLU A 38 -12.77 6.67 12.26
C GLU A 38 -11.92 7.95 12.18
N GLU A 39 -10.62 7.80 11.90
CA GLU A 39 -9.70 8.90 11.71
C GLU A 39 -9.81 9.50 10.30
N ASN A 40 -10.42 10.69 10.20
CA ASN A 40 -10.67 11.42 8.94
C ASN A 40 -9.48 11.51 7.98
N SER A 41 -8.22 11.54 8.46
CA SER A 41 -7.06 11.60 7.56
C SER A 41 -6.83 10.31 6.77
N PHE A 42 -7.33 9.18 7.27
CA PHE A 42 -7.22 7.86 6.66
C PHE A 42 -8.51 7.44 5.96
N ASP A 43 -9.60 8.19 6.14
CA ASP A 43 -10.91 7.83 5.61
C ASP A 43 -11.09 8.26 4.14
N GLU A 44 -11.02 7.27 3.25
CA GLU A 44 -11.30 7.43 1.82
C GLU A 44 -12.74 7.03 1.45
N SER A 45 -13.57 6.65 2.44
CA SER A 45 -14.96 6.19 2.23
C SER A 45 -15.81 7.20 1.44
N GLY A 46 -15.50 8.49 1.56
CA GLY A 46 -16.16 9.55 0.79
C GLY A 46 -16.03 9.38 -0.73
N TYR A 47 -14.91 8.87 -1.23
CA TYR A 47 -14.73 8.58 -2.66
C TYR A 47 -15.50 7.33 -3.06
N ALA A 48 -15.45 6.27 -2.24
CA ALA A 48 -16.24 5.06 -2.47
C ALA A 48 -17.74 5.37 -2.57
N ARG A 49 -18.28 6.20 -1.67
CA ARG A 49 -19.67 6.66 -1.69
C ARG A 49 -20.03 7.43 -2.96
N GLN A 50 -19.15 8.32 -3.43
CA GLN A 50 -19.37 9.05 -4.68
C GLN A 50 -19.45 8.11 -5.88
N VAL A 51 -18.54 7.14 -5.97
CA VAL A 51 -18.54 6.16 -7.07
C VAL A 51 -19.76 5.25 -6.99
N ALA A 52 -20.11 4.76 -5.80
CA ALA A 52 -21.29 3.95 -5.59
C ALA A 52 -22.58 4.67 -5.99
N GLN A 53 -22.71 5.95 -5.63
CA GLN A 53 -23.84 6.78 -6.03
C GLN A 53 -23.89 6.99 -7.55
N HIS A 54 -22.74 7.24 -8.18
CA HIS A 54 -22.64 7.39 -9.62
C HIS A 54 -23.04 6.12 -10.38
N LEU A 55 -22.61 4.95 -9.89
CA LEU A 55 -22.88 3.65 -10.50
C LEU A 55 -24.21 3.02 -10.09
N GLY A 56 -24.91 3.58 -9.10
CA GLY A 56 -26.19 3.07 -8.61
C GLY A 56 -26.10 1.74 -7.83
N THR A 57 -24.95 1.44 -7.24
CA THR A 57 -24.75 0.17 -6.50
C THR A 57 -25.57 0.12 -5.20
N GLU A 58 -25.78 -1.09 -4.67
CA GLU A 58 -26.17 -1.29 -3.27
C GLU A 58 -24.88 -1.24 -2.44
N HIS A 59 -24.59 -0.09 -1.84
CA HIS A 59 -23.33 0.15 -1.15
C HIS A 59 -23.42 -0.16 0.33
N HIS A 60 -22.48 -0.95 0.82
CA HIS A 60 -22.33 -1.31 2.21
C HIS A 60 -20.96 -0.83 2.69
N GLU A 61 -20.96 -0.07 3.77
CA GLU A 61 -19.77 0.52 4.35
C GLU A 61 -19.67 0.06 5.81
N LEU A 62 -18.46 -0.27 6.26
CA LEU A 62 -18.15 -0.58 7.65
C LEU A 62 -16.98 0.28 8.11
N VAL A 63 -17.10 0.89 9.28
CA VAL A 63 -16.04 1.73 9.85
C VAL A 63 -15.09 0.88 10.69
N LEU A 64 -13.80 0.89 10.37
CA LEU A 64 -12.75 0.32 11.18
C LEU A 64 -12.34 1.32 12.27
N THR A 65 -12.49 0.90 13.53
CA THR A 65 -12.00 1.65 14.69
C THR A 65 -10.69 1.06 15.19
N SER A 66 -9.89 1.87 15.89
CA SER A 66 -8.64 1.40 16.53
C SER A 66 -8.87 0.23 17.49
N LYS A 67 -9.99 0.23 18.22
CA LYS A 67 -10.40 -0.87 19.10
C LYS A 67 -10.64 -2.16 18.30
N LEU A 68 -11.42 -2.08 17.23
CA LEU A 68 -11.70 -3.24 16.38
C LEU A 68 -10.42 -3.77 15.73
N ALA A 69 -9.55 -2.87 15.25
CA ALA A 69 -8.24 -3.25 14.73
C ALA A 69 -7.42 -4.04 15.75
N ALA A 70 -7.34 -3.56 17.00
CA ALA A 70 -6.61 -4.22 18.08
C ALA A 70 -7.19 -5.61 18.42
N GLU A 71 -8.51 -5.75 18.43
CA GLU A 71 -9.20 -7.04 18.65
C GLU A 71 -8.95 -8.05 17.52
N MET A 72 -8.70 -7.57 16.30
CA MET A 72 -8.45 -8.43 15.14
C MET A 72 -7.00 -8.94 15.04
N VAL A 73 -6.02 -8.20 15.58
CA VAL A 73 -4.58 -8.56 15.48
C VAL A 73 -4.30 -10.03 15.85
N PRO A 74 -4.82 -10.59 16.96
CA PRO A 74 -4.55 -11.98 17.32
C PRO A 74 -5.09 -13.02 16.34
N THR A 75 -6.11 -12.67 15.55
CA THR A 75 -6.78 -13.60 14.63
C THR A 75 -6.15 -13.65 13.25
N ILE A 76 -5.36 -12.63 12.89
CA ILE A 76 -4.70 -12.57 11.57
C ILE A 76 -3.76 -13.77 11.36
N THR A 77 -3.07 -14.20 12.41
CA THR A 77 -2.13 -15.32 12.34
C THR A 77 -2.80 -16.64 11.98
N ASP A 78 -4.11 -16.77 12.19
CA ASP A 78 -4.86 -17.98 11.83
C ASP A 78 -5.10 -18.09 10.32
N PHE A 79 -4.92 -17.00 9.57
CA PHE A 79 -5.19 -16.91 8.13
C PHE A 79 -3.92 -16.77 7.27
N LEU A 80 -2.76 -16.56 7.88
CA LEU A 80 -1.50 -16.37 7.17
C LEU A 80 -0.61 -17.61 7.33
N ASP A 81 -0.10 -18.11 6.20
CA ASP A 81 0.85 -19.23 6.19
C ASP A 81 2.25 -18.80 6.70
N GLU A 82 2.53 -17.50 6.70
CA GLU A 82 3.79 -16.93 7.17
C GLU A 82 3.60 -15.53 7.80
N PRO A 83 4.54 -15.07 8.64
CA PRO A 83 4.50 -13.71 9.18
C PRO A 83 4.58 -12.67 8.04
N PHE A 84 3.46 -12.00 7.78
CA PHE A 84 3.36 -10.95 6.76
C PHE A 84 3.06 -9.60 7.42
N ALA A 85 3.90 -8.60 7.14
CA ALA A 85 3.85 -7.29 7.79
C ALA A 85 3.32 -6.22 6.83
N ASP A 86 2.03 -6.34 6.47
CA ASP A 86 1.30 -5.37 5.65
C ASP A 86 0.17 -4.73 6.45
N SER A 87 0.12 -3.39 6.44
CA SER A 87 -0.95 -2.61 7.08
C SER A 87 -2.34 -2.85 6.48
N SER A 88 -2.41 -3.34 5.24
CA SER A 88 -3.68 -3.64 4.56
C SER A 88 -4.37 -4.91 5.10
N LEU A 89 -3.66 -5.76 5.86
CA LEU A 89 -4.19 -7.04 6.34
C LEU A 89 -5.44 -6.90 7.21
N ILE A 90 -5.41 -5.99 8.19
CA ILE A 90 -6.54 -5.78 9.11
C ILE A 90 -7.78 -5.31 8.33
N PRO A 91 -7.71 -4.22 7.53
CA PRO A 91 -8.83 -3.79 6.70
C PRO A 91 -9.32 -4.89 5.74
N THR A 92 -8.43 -5.62 5.08
CA THR A 92 -8.80 -6.66 4.12
C THR A 92 -9.49 -7.85 4.78
N LEU A 93 -9.03 -8.28 5.95
CA LEU A 93 -9.70 -9.32 6.73
C LEU A 93 -11.09 -8.87 7.16
N LEU A 94 -11.22 -7.64 7.66
CA LEU A 94 -12.51 -7.08 8.08
C LEU A 94 -13.48 -6.97 6.89
N LEU A 95 -13.00 -6.43 5.77
CA LEU A 95 -13.77 -6.29 4.54
C LEU A 95 -14.26 -7.65 4.02
N SER A 96 -13.39 -8.66 4.07
CA SER A 96 -13.72 -10.03 3.66
C SER A 96 -14.79 -10.64 4.56
N GLN A 97 -14.66 -10.50 5.88
CA GLN A 97 -15.66 -10.96 6.84
C GLN A 97 -17.00 -10.23 6.65
N PHE A 98 -16.95 -8.92 6.41
CA PHE A 98 -18.14 -8.10 6.16
C PHE A 98 -18.86 -8.50 4.88
N ALA A 99 -18.15 -8.60 3.76
CA ALA A 99 -18.72 -9.00 2.48
C ALA A 99 -19.29 -10.42 2.52
N ARG A 100 -18.64 -11.34 3.24
CA ARG A 100 -19.07 -12.75 3.38
C ARG A 100 -20.46 -12.91 4.01
N GLN A 101 -20.93 -11.91 4.77
CA GLN A 101 -22.28 -11.92 5.33
C GLN A 101 -23.37 -11.84 4.25
N GLN A 102 -23.03 -11.39 3.04
CA GLN A 102 -23.99 -11.12 1.97
C GLN A 102 -23.68 -11.82 0.65
N VAL A 103 -22.40 -12.00 0.32
CA VAL A 103 -21.95 -12.58 -0.94
C VAL A 103 -20.91 -13.67 -0.71
N LYS A 104 -20.80 -14.60 -1.67
CA LYS A 104 -19.79 -15.66 -1.59
C LYS A 104 -18.52 -15.33 -2.37
N VAL A 105 -18.64 -14.44 -3.36
CA VAL A 105 -17.54 -14.02 -4.23
C VAL A 105 -17.52 -12.50 -4.29
N VAL A 106 -16.33 -11.92 -4.26
CA VAL A 106 -16.11 -10.48 -4.50
C VAL A 106 -15.06 -10.28 -5.58
N LEU A 107 -15.24 -9.25 -6.40
CA LEU A 107 -14.21 -8.77 -7.32
C LEU A 107 -13.41 -7.64 -6.65
N GLY A 108 -12.08 -7.70 -6.75
CA GLY A 108 -11.16 -6.66 -6.28
C GLY A 108 -10.45 -5.96 -7.43
N GLY A 109 -9.80 -4.84 -7.13
CA GLY A 109 -9.00 -4.04 -8.09
C GLY A 109 -7.49 -4.26 -7.98
N ASP A 110 -7.04 -5.25 -7.22
CA ASP A 110 -5.60 -5.49 -6.99
C ASP A 110 -4.87 -5.85 -8.29
N GLY A 111 -3.60 -5.42 -8.41
CA GLY A 111 -2.77 -5.65 -9.59
C GLY A 111 -2.73 -4.49 -10.59
N GLY A 112 -3.62 -3.50 -10.46
CA GLY A 112 -3.66 -2.35 -11.38
C GLY A 112 -2.37 -1.53 -11.35
N ASP A 113 -1.90 -1.19 -10.15
CA ASP A 113 -0.65 -0.45 -9.97
C ASP A 113 0.59 -1.19 -10.51
N GLU A 114 0.65 -2.51 -10.35
CA GLU A 114 1.73 -3.35 -10.86
C GLU A 114 1.73 -3.43 -12.39
N LEU A 115 0.55 -3.61 -13.00
CA LEU A 115 0.40 -3.72 -14.46
C LEU A 115 0.64 -2.39 -15.17
N PHE A 116 0.21 -1.27 -14.56
CA PHE A 116 0.22 0.05 -15.19
C PHE A 116 1.22 1.03 -14.59
N ALA A 117 2.11 0.56 -13.71
CA ALA A 117 3.11 1.39 -13.05
C ALA A 117 2.49 2.59 -12.29
N GLY A 118 1.39 2.33 -11.57
CA GLY A 118 0.60 3.37 -10.88
C GLY A 118 1.20 3.89 -9.57
N TYR A 119 2.18 3.18 -8.99
CA TYR A 119 2.76 3.59 -7.71
C TYR A 119 3.47 4.96 -7.76
N PRO A 120 3.19 5.88 -6.81
CA PRO A 120 3.87 7.17 -6.71
C PRO A 120 5.40 7.06 -6.51
N THR A 121 5.85 5.93 -5.96
CA THR A 121 7.27 5.59 -5.81
C THR A 121 7.99 5.53 -7.16
N LEU A 122 7.30 5.21 -8.24
CA LEU A 122 7.90 5.20 -9.58
C LEU A 122 8.28 6.61 -10.04
N THR A 123 7.43 7.59 -9.75
CA THR A 123 7.75 9.01 -9.96
C THR A 123 8.86 9.48 -9.01
N ALA A 124 8.86 8.99 -7.76
CA ALA A 124 9.88 9.32 -6.78
C ALA A 124 11.30 8.90 -7.21
N HIS A 125 11.47 7.85 -8.03
CA HIS A 125 12.78 7.47 -8.58
C HIS A 125 13.43 8.63 -9.34
N ARG A 126 12.68 9.30 -10.22
CA ARG A 126 13.18 10.43 -11.01
C ARG A 126 13.53 11.61 -10.11
N LEU A 127 12.70 11.88 -9.10
CA LEU A 127 12.92 12.98 -8.16
C LEU A 127 14.21 12.80 -7.35
N ILE A 128 14.47 11.60 -6.86
CA ILE A 128 15.69 11.36 -6.06
C ILE A 128 16.95 11.38 -6.91
N GLU A 129 16.90 10.89 -8.16
CA GLU A 129 18.03 10.96 -9.10
C GLU A 129 18.37 12.40 -9.46
N TYR A 130 17.35 13.22 -9.72
CA TYR A 130 17.54 14.65 -9.94
C TYR A 130 18.16 15.34 -8.71
N TYR A 131 17.65 15.04 -7.52
CA TYR A 131 18.20 15.53 -6.26
C TYR A 131 19.67 15.11 -6.07
N GLU A 132 20.03 13.85 -6.34
CA GLU A 132 21.40 13.36 -6.20
C GLU A 132 22.37 13.96 -7.23
N ARG A 133 21.87 14.32 -8.41
CA ARG A 133 22.66 14.97 -9.46
C ARG A 133 22.95 16.43 -9.15
N ILE A 134 21.99 17.17 -8.60
CA ILE A 134 22.08 18.62 -8.44
C ILE A 134 22.59 19.03 -7.07
N VAL A 135 22.22 18.31 -6.02
CA VAL A 135 22.57 18.71 -4.66
C VAL A 135 23.99 18.26 -4.34
N PRO A 136 24.91 19.17 -3.95
CA PRO A 136 26.28 18.81 -3.61
C PRO A 136 26.37 17.77 -2.48
N ARG A 137 27.41 16.93 -2.52
CA ARG A 137 27.61 15.85 -1.53
C ARG A 137 27.65 16.37 -0.09
N THR A 138 28.24 17.54 0.15
CA THR A 138 28.31 18.18 1.48
C THR A 138 26.93 18.51 2.03
N VAL A 139 26.06 19.08 1.21
CA VAL A 139 24.66 19.39 1.59
C VAL A 139 23.89 18.10 1.86
N ARG A 140 24.04 17.08 1.00
CA ARG A 140 23.38 15.78 1.17
C ARG A 140 23.82 15.02 2.42
N ALA A 141 25.11 15.09 2.77
CA ALA A 141 25.68 14.34 3.89
C ALA A 141 25.51 15.06 5.24
N SER A 142 25.58 16.40 5.26
CA SER A 142 25.70 17.16 6.51
C SER A 142 24.51 18.07 6.80
N VAL A 143 23.83 18.60 5.79
CA VAL A 143 22.75 19.58 5.97
C VAL A 143 21.38 18.90 5.96
N ALA A 144 21.10 18.11 4.93
CA ALA A 144 19.79 17.45 4.76
C ALA A 144 19.37 16.58 5.96
N PRO A 145 20.24 15.73 6.56
CA PRO A 145 19.84 14.94 7.72
C PRO A 145 19.51 15.78 8.97
N ARG A 146 20.21 16.91 9.15
CA ARG A 146 19.97 17.81 10.29
C ARG A 146 18.65 18.56 10.14
N LEU A 147 18.33 19.02 8.93
CA LEU A 147 17.04 19.64 8.63
C LEU A 147 15.89 18.64 8.78
N LEU A 148 16.05 17.42 8.27
CA LEU A 148 15.07 16.35 8.45
C LEU A 148 14.77 16.08 9.93
N LYS A 149 15.78 16.06 10.81
CA LYS A 149 15.56 15.87 12.26
C LYS A 149 14.75 17.00 12.91
N ARG A 150 14.73 18.19 12.30
CA ARG A 150 13.98 19.37 12.80
C ARG A 150 12.59 19.50 12.19
N LEU A 151 12.27 18.74 11.14
CA LEU A 151 10.92 18.73 10.58
C LEU A 151 9.94 18.19 11.63
N PRO A 152 8.84 18.92 11.91
CA PRO A 152 7.82 18.44 12.83
C PRO A 152 7.21 17.16 12.28
N VAL A 153 6.97 16.20 13.17
CA VAL A 153 6.29 14.94 12.82
C VAL A 153 4.80 15.23 12.80
N SER A 154 4.14 14.88 11.70
CA SER A 154 2.69 14.90 11.59
C SER A 154 2.14 13.48 11.61
N PHE A 155 1.01 13.28 12.30
CA PHE A 155 0.28 12.01 12.34
C PHE A 155 -0.78 11.89 11.25
N ASN A 156 -0.88 12.88 10.35
CA ASN A 156 -1.79 12.83 9.22
C ASN A 156 -1.30 11.79 8.21
N ASN A 157 -2.25 11.14 7.53
CA ASN A 157 -1.95 10.18 6.47
C ASN A 157 -1.04 10.81 5.39
N ILE A 158 0.04 10.09 5.05
CA ILE A 158 1.08 10.50 4.08
C ILE A 158 1.46 11.99 4.20
N SER A 159 1.83 12.42 5.41
CA SER A 159 2.25 13.80 5.69
C SER A 159 3.45 14.25 4.84
N PHE A 160 3.65 15.57 4.73
CA PHE A 160 4.80 16.12 3.99
C PHE A 160 6.14 15.66 4.58
N ASP A 161 6.27 15.65 5.90
CA ASP A 161 7.50 15.18 6.55
C ASP A 161 7.75 13.69 6.27
N PHE A 162 6.68 12.88 6.28
CA PHE A 162 6.75 11.48 5.88
C PHE A 162 7.22 11.34 4.43
N LYS A 163 6.62 12.05 3.47
CA LYS A 163 7.01 12.01 2.05
C LYS A 163 8.49 12.36 1.85
N VAL A 164 8.97 13.42 2.51
CA VAL A 164 10.37 13.85 2.37
C VAL A 164 11.33 12.85 3.01
N ARG A 165 11.03 12.35 4.22
CA ARG A 165 11.83 11.30 4.88
C ARG A 165 11.88 10.05 4.04
N ARG A 166 10.75 9.65 3.47
CA ARG A 166 10.62 8.49 2.61
C ARG A 166 11.43 8.65 1.33
N LEU A 167 11.24 9.75 0.60
CA LEU A 167 12.01 10.04 -0.61
C LEU A 167 13.52 9.96 -0.34
N LEU A 168 13.99 10.63 0.72
CA LEU A 168 15.41 10.70 1.07
C LEU A 168 15.97 9.39 1.66
N SER A 169 15.13 8.43 2.07
CA SER A 169 15.57 7.09 2.46
C SER A 169 15.97 6.21 1.28
N GLY A 170 15.62 6.62 0.05
CA GLY A 170 16.01 5.95 -1.19
C GLY A 170 17.40 6.34 -1.72
N ARG A 171 18.10 7.27 -1.04
CA ARG A 171 19.43 7.74 -1.46
C ARG A 171 20.46 6.62 -1.42
N GLY A 172 21.28 6.52 -2.48
CA GLY A 172 22.30 5.49 -2.60
C GLY A 172 21.76 4.06 -2.67
N VAL A 173 20.44 3.86 -2.71
CA VAL A 173 19.81 2.55 -2.88
C VAL A 173 19.65 2.29 -4.39
N PRO A 174 20.10 1.11 -4.89
CA PRO A 174 19.90 0.73 -6.29
C PRO A 174 18.42 0.75 -6.69
N LEU A 175 18.15 1.03 -7.97
CA LEU A 175 16.79 1.17 -8.51
C LEU A 175 15.88 -0.01 -8.13
N GLN A 176 16.42 -1.23 -8.23
CA GLN A 176 15.72 -2.49 -8.03
C GLN A 176 15.20 -2.66 -6.58
N ALA A 177 15.89 -2.10 -5.58
CA ALA A 177 15.49 -2.21 -4.18
C ALA A 177 14.82 -0.95 -3.64
N ARG A 178 14.98 0.19 -4.34
CA ARG A 178 14.52 1.50 -3.86
C ARG A 178 13.00 1.58 -3.77
N HIS A 179 12.27 0.93 -4.67
CA HIS A 179 10.80 0.82 -4.58
C HIS A 179 10.36 0.11 -3.29
N HIS A 180 10.92 -1.07 -3.01
CA HIS A 180 10.62 -1.82 -1.79
C HIS A 180 11.03 -1.08 -0.52
N ARG A 181 12.13 -0.32 -0.55
CA ARG A 181 12.53 0.58 0.54
C ARG A 181 11.47 1.64 0.85
N TRP A 182 10.78 2.12 -0.18
CA TRP A 182 9.70 3.10 -0.05
C TRP A 182 8.33 2.51 0.25
N LEU A 183 8.15 1.21 0.12
CA LEU A 183 6.93 0.52 0.57
C LEU A 183 7.07 -0.10 1.98
N GLY A 184 8.26 -0.57 2.38
CA GLY A 184 8.44 -1.25 3.66
C GLY A 184 8.33 -0.36 4.91
N ALA A 185 7.62 -0.80 5.95
CA ALA A 185 7.38 0.00 7.17
C ALA A 185 8.68 0.41 7.90
N PHE A 186 9.70 -0.44 7.90
CA PHE A 186 10.95 -0.23 8.62
C PHE A 186 12.15 -0.07 7.71
N MET A 187 13.08 0.79 8.12
CA MET A 187 14.42 0.87 7.55
C MET A 187 15.30 -0.28 8.07
N ASP A 188 16.34 -0.67 7.35
CA ASP A 188 17.17 -1.83 7.68
C ASP A 188 17.88 -1.66 9.02
N GLU A 189 18.31 -0.43 9.32
CA GLU A 189 18.90 -0.05 10.60
C GLU A 189 17.88 -0.12 11.76
N GLN A 190 16.60 0.06 11.46
CA GLN A 190 15.52 -0.06 12.46
C GLN A 190 15.09 -1.50 12.67
N LYS A 191 15.27 -2.36 11.66
CA LYS A 191 14.96 -3.79 11.76
C LYS A 191 15.97 -4.50 12.66
N GLU A 192 17.25 -4.19 12.55
CA GLU A 192 18.34 -4.88 13.27
C GLU A 192 18.09 -5.07 14.78
N PRO A 193 17.65 -4.07 15.57
CA PRO A 193 17.35 -4.26 16.99
C PRO A 193 16.03 -5.00 17.29
N LEU A 194 15.13 -5.12 16.31
CA LEU A 194 13.81 -5.76 16.47
C LEU A 194 13.87 -7.26 16.18
N LEU A 195 14.95 -7.72 15.55
CA LEU A 195 15.05 -9.07 15.03
C LEU A 195 15.91 -9.94 15.94
N GLN A 196 15.55 -11.21 16.02
CA GLN A 196 16.36 -12.20 16.70
C GLN A 196 17.67 -12.43 15.90
N PRO A 197 18.81 -12.65 16.57
CA PRO A 197 20.12 -12.78 15.90
C PRO A 197 20.18 -13.83 14.79
N TRP A 198 19.35 -14.88 14.89
CA TRP A 198 19.30 -15.96 13.90
C TRP A 198 18.65 -15.55 12.56
N ILE A 199 17.81 -14.51 12.54
CA ILE A 199 17.14 -14.00 11.33
C ILE A 199 18.06 -13.06 10.54
N THR A 200 18.97 -12.37 11.22
CA THR A 200 19.84 -11.34 10.63
C THR A 200 20.60 -11.78 9.37
N PRO A 201 21.18 -12.99 9.29
CA PRO A 201 21.85 -13.46 8.08
C PRO A 201 20.90 -13.59 6.86
N ILE A 202 19.63 -13.93 7.09
CA ILE A 202 18.62 -14.11 6.03
C ILE A 202 18.23 -12.75 5.46
N LEU A 203 17.97 -11.78 6.33
CA LEU A 203 17.47 -10.46 5.91
C LEU A 203 18.50 -9.58 5.21
N ARG A 204 19.80 -9.84 5.39
CA ARG A 204 20.86 -9.16 4.61
C ARG A 204 20.73 -9.37 3.09
N ASN A 205 20.05 -10.44 2.67
CA ASN A 205 19.86 -10.80 1.26
C ASN A 205 18.41 -10.61 0.78
N THR A 206 17.58 -9.82 1.48
CA THR A 206 16.14 -9.69 1.18
C THR A 206 15.85 -9.30 -0.28
N TYR A 207 16.71 -8.48 -0.87
CA TYR A 207 16.53 -7.99 -2.25
C TYR A 207 17.34 -8.77 -3.30
N THR A 208 18.08 -9.81 -2.89
CA THR A 208 18.89 -10.62 -3.81
C THR A 208 18.06 -11.21 -4.96
N PRO A 209 16.86 -11.78 -4.73
CA PRO A 209 16.02 -12.27 -5.83
C PRO A 209 15.65 -11.17 -6.83
N ALA A 210 15.33 -9.96 -6.35
CA ALA A 210 15.01 -8.82 -7.20
C ALA A 210 16.22 -8.38 -8.04
N TYR A 211 17.42 -8.39 -7.45
CA TYR A 211 18.66 -8.09 -8.17
C TYR A 211 18.99 -9.14 -9.22
N GLU A 212 18.82 -10.43 -8.91
CA GLU A 212 19.05 -11.53 -9.84
C GLU A 212 18.07 -11.49 -11.01
N HIS A 213 16.78 -11.26 -10.73
CA HIS A 213 15.77 -11.10 -11.76
C HIS A 213 16.09 -9.92 -12.67
N ALA A 214 16.42 -8.76 -12.11
CA ALA A 214 16.78 -7.58 -12.89
C ALA A 214 18.04 -7.77 -13.75
N ARG A 215 19.01 -8.61 -13.32
CA ARG A 215 20.18 -8.97 -14.13
C ARG A 215 19.84 -9.96 -15.25
N ALA A 216 18.88 -10.86 -15.01
CA ALA A 216 18.42 -11.83 -15.98
C ALA A 216 17.52 -11.19 -17.05
N CYS A 217 16.80 -10.13 -16.70
CA CYS A 217 16.10 -9.29 -17.66
C CYS A 217 17.13 -8.50 -18.49
N ASP A 218 17.32 -8.87 -19.77
CA ASP A 218 18.06 -8.08 -20.78
C ASP A 218 17.25 -6.81 -21.15
N ALA A 219 16.90 -6.01 -20.14
CA ALA A 219 16.33 -4.69 -20.34
C ALA A 219 17.46 -3.76 -20.77
N ARG A 220 17.83 -3.86 -22.06
CA ARG A 220 18.56 -2.78 -22.73
C ARG A 220 17.67 -1.55 -22.62
N LEU A 221 17.98 -0.70 -21.64
CA LEU A 221 17.44 0.64 -21.56
C LEU A 221 17.69 1.30 -22.93
N PRO A 222 16.65 1.74 -23.66
CA PRO A 222 16.84 2.50 -24.88
C PRO A 222 17.61 3.81 -24.62
#